data_AF-A0A3D6CVQ4-F1
#
_entry.id   AF-A0A3D6CVQ4-F1
#
_cell.length_a   1.000
_cell.length_b   1.000
_cell.length_c   1.000
_cell.angle_alpha   90.00
_cell.angle_beta   90.00
_cell.angle_gamma   90.00
#
_symmetry.space_group_name_H-M   'P 1'
#
loop_
_entity.id
_entity.type
_entity.pdbx_description
1 polymer ?
#
loop_
_entity_poly.entity_id
_entity_poly.type
_entity_poly.pdbx_seq_one_letter_code
_entity_poly.pdbx_strand_id
1 'polypeptide(L)'
;MRNMILVLTLKPDEQALWDGRHAMVVALDDAETASLRGNMIAVHEFLQFNQRCLSTLQQTLETAGDAEGQIRKTLAMLMDPARKASGLQGETRALIGRAVFIGPSEAKGRVQ
;
A
#
# COMPACT_ATOMS: atom_id res chain seq x y z
N MET A 1 14.88 -26.23 20.09
CA MET A 1 14.32 -24.96 19.57
C MET A 1 15.46 -23.99 19.38
N ARG A 2 15.49 -23.25 18.27
CA ARG A 2 16.44 -22.13 18.07
C ARG A 2 15.69 -20.84 18.37
N ASN A 3 16.17 -20.07 19.34
CA ASN A 3 15.59 -18.78 19.68
C ASN A 3 16.28 -17.71 18.83
N MET A 4 15.50 -16.84 18.19
CA MET A 4 15.99 -15.66 17.47
C MET A 4 15.76 -14.44 18.36
N ILE A 5 16.83 -13.71 18.66
CA ILE A 5 16.77 -12.42 19.38
C ILE A 5 17.11 -11.33 18.37
N LEU A 6 16.16 -10.43 18.13
CA LEU A 6 16.36 -9.28 17.26
C LEU A 6 16.71 -8.07 18.14
N VAL A 7 17.95 -7.60 18.08
CA VAL A 7 18.40 -6.38 18.76
C VAL A 7 18.54 -5.28 17.72
N LEU A 8 17.75 -4.21 17.87
CA LEU A 8 17.78 -3.04 16.99
C LEU A 8 18.45 -1.90 17.74
N THR A 9 19.59 -1.45 17.24
CA THR A 9 20.24 -0.21 17.71
C THR A 9 19.73 0.94 16.87
N LEU A 10 18.97 1.84 17.48
CA LEU A 10 18.34 2.97 16.82
C LEU A 10 19.01 4.28 17.25
N LYS A 11 19.07 5.25 16.35
CA LYS A 11 19.40 6.64 16.71
C LYS A 11 18.25 7.28 17.51
N PRO A 12 18.49 8.38 18.26
CA PRO A 12 17.45 9.01 19.08
C PRO A 12 16.21 9.45 18.29
N ASP A 13 16.39 9.95 17.07
CA ASP A 13 15.33 10.32 16.13
C ASP A 13 14.56 9.11 15.61
N GLU A 14 15.25 7.99 15.35
CA GLU A 14 14.63 6.73 14.96
C GLU A 14 13.83 6.13 16.12
N GLN A 15 14.36 6.17 17.35
CA GLN A 15 13.69 5.67 18.55
C GLN A 15 12.35 6.38 18.81
N ALA A 16 12.28 7.69 18.58
CA ALA A 16 11.03 8.45 18.68
C ALA A 16 9.95 7.96 17.70
N LEU A 17 10.33 7.33 16.58
CA LEU A 17 9.38 6.75 15.63
C LEU A 17 8.71 5.47 16.16
N TRP A 18 9.22 4.87 17.23
CA TRP A 18 8.72 3.61 17.80
C TRP A 18 7.83 3.80 19.03
N ASP A 19 7.80 5.00 19.62
CA ASP A 19 6.99 5.23 20.81
C ASP A 19 5.50 4.96 20.54
N GLY A 20 4.91 4.06 21.34
CA GLY A 20 3.54 3.57 21.17
C GLY A 20 3.26 2.75 19.89
N ARG A 21 4.28 2.23 19.20
CA ARG A 21 4.10 1.47 17.93
C ARG A 21 4.56 0.01 18.03
N HIS A 22 4.02 -0.83 17.16
CA HIS A 22 4.39 -2.25 17.06
C HIS A 22 5.41 -2.50 15.95
N ALA A 23 6.32 -3.45 16.19
CA ALA A 23 7.24 -3.98 15.18
C ALA A 23 6.65 -5.23 14.53
N MET A 24 6.72 -5.31 13.20
CA MET A 24 6.44 -6.52 12.44
C MET A 24 7.65 -6.83 11.57
N VAL A 25 8.17 -8.05 11.68
CA VAL A 25 9.29 -8.54 10.87
C VAL A 25 8.75 -9.64 9.96
N VAL A 26 8.89 -9.43 8.65
CA VAL A 26 8.53 -10.40 7.62
C VAL A 26 9.80 -10.68 6.82
N ALA A 27 10.32 -11.90 6.93
CA ALA A 27 11.45 -12.33 6.12
C ALA A 27 10.93 -12.56 4.69
N LEU A 28 11.54 -11.87 3.73
CA LEU A 28 11.25 -12.01 2.30
C LEU A 28 12.58 -12.24 1.57
N ASP A 29 12.57 -13.12 0.58
CA ASP A 29 13.65 -13.18 -0.40
C ASP A 29 13.51 -12.08 -1.47
N ASP A 30 14.49 -11.99 -2.39
CA ASP A 30 14.48 -10.99 -3.45
C ASP A 30 13.29 -11.14 -4.41
N ALA A 31 12.88 -12.38 -4.69
CA ALA A 31 11.77 -12.67 -5.59
C ALA A 31 10.43 -12.30 -4.93
N GLU A 32 10.26 -12.60 -3.65
CA GLU A 32 9.10 -12.22 -2.85
C GLU A 32 9.00 -10.70 -2.69
N THR A 33 10.13 -10.02 -2.50
CA THR A 33 10.20 -8.54 -2.44
C THR A 33 9.77 -7.91 -3.76
N ALA A 34 10.28 -8.43 -4.89
CA ALA A 34 9.90 -7.97 -6.23
C ALA A 34 8.41 -8.24 -6.52
N SER A 35 7.91 -9.42 -6.14
CA SER A 35 6.51 -9.82 -6.29
C SER A 35 5.58 -8.92 -5.47
N LEU A 36 5.89 -8.68 -4.19
CA LEU A 36 5.11 -7.79 -3.33
C LEU A 36 5.03 -6.38 -3.93
N ARG A 37 6.17 -5.84 -4.37
CA ARG A 37 6.22 -4.53 -5.03
C ARG A 37 5.36 -4.50 -6.29
N GLY A 38 5.51 -5.50 -7.17
CA GLY A 38 4.74 -5.60 -8.41
C GLY A 38 3.24 -5.67 -8.16
N ASN A 39 2.81 -6.53 -7.23
CA ASN A 39 1.40 -6.70 -6.86
C ASN A 39 0.80 -5.40 -6.31
N MET A 40 1.53 -4.68 -5.46
CA MET A 40 1.06 -3.40 -4.91
C MET A 40 0.87 -2.33 -5.99
N ILE A 41 1.79 -2.28 -6.96
CA ILE A 41 1.70 -1.36 -8.11
C ILE A 41 0.50 -1.73 -8.97
N ALA A 42 0.36 -3.00 -9.35
CA ALA A 42 -0.74 -3.47 -10.20
C ALA A 42 -2.11 -3.18 -9.58
N VAL A 43 -2.28 -3.43 -8.28
CA VAL A 43 -3.53 -3.12 -7.56
C VAL A 43 -3.80 -1.61 -7.56
N HIS A 44 -2.77 -0.79 -7.33
CA HIS A 44 -2.93 0.68 -7.35
C HIS A 44 -3.36 1.19 -8.73
N GLU A 45 -2.70 0.73 -9.79
CA GLU A 45 -3.01 1.09 -11.17
C GLU A 45 -4.43 0.66 -11.55
N PHE A 46 -4.82 -0.57 -11.20
CA PHE A 46 -6.16 -1.08 -11.45
C PHE A 46 -7.25 -0.25 -10.74
N LEU A 47 -7.05 0.11 -9.46
CA LEU A 47 -8.01 0.92 -8.72
C LEU A 47 -8.14 2.33 -9.31
N GLN A 48 -7.02 2.96 -9.70
CA GLN A 48 -7.06 4.25 -10.39
C GLN A 48 -7.76 4.16 -11.74
N PHE A 49 -7.50 3.11 -12.52
CA PHE A 49 -8.16 2.89 -13.80
C PHE A 49 -9.68 2.75 -13.63
N ASN A 50 -10.14 1.90 -12.71
CA ASN A 50 -11.56 1.75 -12.43
C ASN A 50 -12.22 3.06 -12.02
N GLN A 51 -11.57 3.84 -11.14
CA GLN A 51 -12.08 5.14 -10.73
C GLN A 51 -12.23 6.10 -11.92
N ARG A 52 -11.27 6.12 -12.85
CA ARG A 52 -11.35 6.91 -14.09
C ARG A 52 -12.50 6.43 -14.97
N CYS A 53 -12.63 5.12 -15.20
CA CYS A 53 -13.73 4.57 -16.01
C CYS A 53 -15.11 4.92 -15.45
N LEU A 54 -15.31 4.76 -14.13
CA LEU A 54 -16.58 5.12 -13.49
C LEU A 54 -16.86 6.62 -13.59
N SER A 55 -15.83 7.47 -13.44
CA SER A 55 -15.96 8.91 -13.61
C SER A 55 -16.34 9.30 -15.05
N THR A 56 -15.74 8.65 -16.05
CA THR A 56 -16.09 8.87 -17.46
C THR A 56 -17.53 8.45 -17.75
N LEU A 57 -17.94 7.27 -17.27
CA LEU A 57 -19.31 6.79 -17.41
C LEU A 57 -20.32 7.77 -16.79
N GLN A 58 -19.99 8.36 -15.63
CA GLN A 58 -20.83 9.37 -14.99
C GLN A 58 -21.03 10.59 -15.90
N GLN A 59 -19.93 11.14 -16.42
CA GLN A 59 -19.97 12.30 -17.30
C GLN A 59 -20.77 12.02 -18.58
N THR A 60 -20.61 10.82 -19.17
CA THR A 60 -21.39 10.41 -20.35
C THR A 60 -22.89 10.35 -20.05
N LEU A 61 -23.29 9.78 -18.90
CA LEU A 61 -24.70 9.70 -18.50
C LEU A 61 -25.31 11.05 -18.16
N GLU A 62 -24.53 11.96 -17.56
CA GLU A 62 -24.95 13.34 -17.31
C GLU A 62 -25.15 14.10 -18.63
N THR A 63 -24.30 13.86 -19.63
CA THR A 63 -24.37 14.51 -20.95
C THR A 63 -25.50 13.95 -21.82
N ALA A 64 -25.75 12.64 -21.77
CA ALA A 64 -26.76 11.97 -22.58
C ALA A 64 -28.21 12.16 -22.07
N GLY A 65 -28.39 12.66 -20.85
CA GLY A 65 -29.69 12.76 -20.21
C GLY A 65 -30.19 11.39 -19.73
N ASP A 66 -29.77 10.98 -18.54
CA ASP A 66 -30.24 9.73 -17.91
C ASP A 66 -31.76 9.77 -17.65
N ALA A 67 -32.51 9.04 -18.48
CA ALA A 67 -33.97 8.97 -18.43
C ALA A 67 -34.50 8.06 -17.30
N GLU A 68 -33.68 7.14 -16.76
CA GLU A 68 -34.15 6.10 -15.83
C GLU A 68 -33.60 6.24 -14.41
N GLY A 69 -32.54 7.01 -14.17
CA GLY A 69 -31.99 7.31 -12.84
C GLY A 69 -31.36 6.13 -12.09
N GLN A 70 -31.71 4.88 -12.46
CA GLN A 70 -31.16 3.65 -11.93
C GLN A 70 -29.68 3.48 -12.30
N ILE A 71 -29.28 3.92 -13.49
CA ILE A 71 -27.89 3.83 -13.94
C ILE A 71 -27.02 4.78 -13.12
N ARG A 72 -27.45 6.03 -12.93
CA ARG A 72 -26.77 6.98 -12.03
C ARG A 72 -26.67 6.47 -10.59
N LYS A 73 -27.73 5.87 -10.06
CA LYS A 73 -27.73 5.29 -8.70
C LYS A 73 -26.75 4.12 -8.58
N THR A 74 -26.77 3.20 -9.53
CA THR A 74 -25.85 2.06 -9.58
C THR A 74 -24.40 2.53 -9.69
N LEU A 75 -24.16 3.55 -10.52
CA LEU A 75 -22.82 4.12 -10.67
C LEU A 75 -22.32 4.78 -9.38
N ALA A 76 -23.16 5.54 -8.69
CA ALA A 76 -22.82 6.12 -7.38
C ALA A 76 -22.46 5.04 -6.36
N MET A 77 -23.22 3.92 -6.33
CA MET A 77 -22.94 2.77 -5.46
C MET A 77 -21.60 2.08 -5.75
N LEU A 78 -21.05 2.22 -6.97
CA LEU A 78 -19.74 1.66 -7.34
C LEU A 78 -18.60 2.66 -7.13
N MET A 79 -18.87 3.95 -7.31
CA MET A 79 -17.85 5.01 -7.17
C MET A 79 -17.36 5.19 -5.73
N ASP A 80 -18.26 5.14 -4.75
CA ASP A 80 -17.87 5.33 -3.34
C ASP A 80 -16.95 4.20 -2.84
N PRO A 81 -17.24 2.90 -3.06
CA PRO A 81 -16.31 1.82 -2.78
C PRO A 81 -14.99 1.94 -3.54
N ALA A 82 -15.01 2.33 -4.81
CA ALA A 82 -13.79 2.49 -5.61
C ALA A 82 -12.87 3.59 -5.06
N ARG A 83 -13.45 4.75 -4.67
CA ARG A 83 -12.71 5.83 -4.01
C ARG A 83 -12.14 5.38 -2.67
N LYS A 84 -12.93 4.70 -1.85
CA LYS A 84 -12.50 4.17 -0.55
C LYS A 84 -11.36 3.17 -0.72
N ALA A 85 -11.48 2.22 -1.65
CA ALA A 85 -10.45 1.23 -1.93
C ALA A 85 -9.15 1.89 -2.43
N SER A 86 -9.25 2.86 -3.34
CA SER A 86 -8.10 3.64 -3.82
C SER A 86 -7.40 4.39 -2.68
N GLY A 87 -8.16 5.04 -1.80
CA GLY A 87 -7.66 5.72 -0.61
C GLY A 87 -6.95 4.78 0.36
N LEU A 88 -7.61 3.67 0.74
CA LEU A 88 -7.03 2.64 1.60
C LEU A 88 -5.75 2.03 1.03
N GLN A 89 -5.69 1.81 -0.29
CA GLN A 89 -4.48 1.33 -0.95
C GLN A 89 -3.36 2.39 -0.89
N GLY A 90 -3.69 3.67 -1.03
CA GLY A 90 -2.75 4.77 -0.87
C GLY A 90 -2.16 4.83 0.55
N GLU A 91 -3.02 4.74 1.57
CA GLU A 91 -2.61 4.68 2.98
C GLU A 91 -1.74 3.44 3.26
N THR A 92 -2.15 2.27 2.77
CA THR A 92 -1.40 1.02 2.89
C THR A 92 -0.01 1.15 2.27
N ARG A 93 0.10 1.77 1.09
CA ARG A 93 1.38 2.03 0.44
C ARG A 93 2.23 3.03 1.21
N ALA A 94 1.63 4.05 1.82
CA ALA A 94 2.37 4.98 2.69
C ALA A 94 2.89 4.30 3.96
N LEU A 95 2.12 3.39 4.55
CA LEU A 95 2.54 2.59 5.70
C LEU A 95 3.68 1.62 5.33
N ILE A 96 3.55 0.91 4.20
CA ILE A 96 4.60 0.01 3.70
C ILE A 96 5.84 0.80 3.26
N GLY A 97 5.69 2.01 2.71
CA GLY A 97 6.81 2.89 2.38
C GLY A 97 7.60 3.38 3.59
N ARG A 98 7.06 3.25 4.80
CA ARG A 98 7.77 3.48 6.08
C ARG A 98 8.46 2.21 6.60
N ALA A 99 8.35 1.08 5.90
CA ALA A 99 9.04 -0.14 6.27
C ALA A 99 10.56 0.07 6.22
N VAL A 100 11.24 -0.37 7.28
CA VAL A 100 12.70 -0.36 7.36
C VAL A 100 13.20 -1.71 6.85
N PHE A 101 13.91 -1.70 5.73
CA PHE A 101 14.54 -2.90 5.19
C PHE A 101 15.88 -3.13 5.90
N ILE A 102 15.95 -4.19 6.69
CA ILE A 102 17.18 -4.60 7.38
C ILE A 102 17.84 -5.66 6.52
N GLY A 103 18.83 -5.24 5.72
CA GLY A 103 19.67 -6.16 4.96
C GLY A 103 20.78 -6.77 5.83
N PRO A 104 21.42 -7.86 5.38
CA PRO A 104 22.63 -8.37 6.03
C PRO A 104 23.67 -7.24 6.09
N SER A 105 24.13 -6.92 7.30
CA SER A 105 25.27 -6.02 7.47
C SER A 105 26.47 -6.70 6.82
N GLU A 106 26.97 -6.16 5.71
CA GLU A 106 28.35 -6.41 5.30
C GLU A 106 29.25 -5.77 6.37
N ALA A 107 29.44 -6.47 7.48
CA ALA A 107 30.48 -6.16 8.43
C ALA A 107 31.83 -6.46 7.74
N LYS A 108 32.31 -5.49 6.94
CA LYS A 108 33.71 -5.45 6.51
C LYS A 108 34.55 -5.51 7.77
N GLY A 109 35.32 -6.59 7.86
CA GLY A 109 35.97 -7.02 9.09
C GLY A 109 36.87 -5.97 9.73
N ARG A 110 36.98 -6.10 11.04
CA ARG A 110 38.24 -6.03 11.79
C ARG A 110 37.96 -6.58 13.19
N VAL A 111 38.11 -7.89 13.33
CA VAL A 111 38.47 -8.46 14.62
C VAL A 111 39.99 -8.37 14.68
N GLN A 112 40.48 -7.58 15.64
CA GLN A 112 41.88 -7.52 16.01
C GLN A 112 42.37 -8.86 16.55
#